data_AF-A0A434WIM2-F1
#
_entry.id   AF-A0A434WIM2-F1
#
_cell.length_a   1.000
_cell.length_b   1.000
_cell.length_c   1.000
_cell.angle_alpha   90.00
_cell.angle_beta   90.00
_cell.angle_gamma   90.00
#
_symmetry.space_group_name_H-M   'P 1'
#
loop_
_entity.id
_entity.type
_entity.pdbx_description
1 polymer ?
#
loop_
_entity_poly.entity_id
_entity_poly.type
_entity_poly.pdbx_seq_one_letter_code
_entity_poly.pdbx_strand_id
1 'polypeptide(L)'
;MGQLNRKFASVPRDFYVTPATAVPSLLRWLEPQTLFCDPTAGNGALIDHLSAQGHRCVAAFDLSPGREDIVERDALTLSEREVGDADMLITNLPWSHPVFSNLIRHLMTIRPQWTLAPARWAHAARSAALVNHCSHIVCLPRLKWFRDSKHTGTQDSVWLRFDVSHRAGPHFYPRGWQR
;
A
#
# COMPACT_ATOMS: atom_id res chain seq x y z
N MET A 1 -10.40 -12.70 -2.36
CA MET A 1 -9.82 -12.27 -1.06
C MET A 1 -10.26 -10.84 -0.73
N GLY A 2 -11.50 -10.45 -1.05
CA GLY A 2 -12.01 -9.07 -0.90
C GLY A 2 -12.96 -8.85 0.28
N GLN A 3 -13.10 -9.85 1.16
CA GLN A 3 -13.92 -9.74 2.35
C GLN A 3 -13.00 -9.84 3.55
N LEU A 4 -12.77 -8.70 4.22
CA LEU A 4 -11.97 -8.63 5.45
C LEU A 4 -12.55 -9.55 6.52
N ASN A 5 -13.86 -9.68 6.59
CA ASN A 5 -14.50 -10.59 7.52
C ASN A 5 -15.85 -11.02 6.95
N ARG A 6 -16.09 -12.33 6.89
CA ARG A 6 -17.31 -12.93 6.33
C ARG A 6 -18.60 -12.45 7.02
N LYS A 7 -18.50 -11.93 8.24
CA LYS A 7 -19.62 -11.36 9.01
C LYS A 7 -20.01 -9.94 8.58
N PHE A 8 -19.21 -9.27 7.75
CA PHE A 8 -19.43 -7.90 7.32
C PHE A 8 -19.49 -7.82 5.79
N ALA A 9 -20.28 -6.89 5.26
CA ALA A 9 -20.34 -6.63 3.82
C ALA A 9 -18.95 -6.23 3.29
N SER A 10 -18.65 -6.59 2.03
CA SER A 10 -17.47 -6.08 1.33
C SER A 10 -17.60 -4.58 1.14
N VAL A 11 -16.51 -3.84 1.34
CA VAL A 11 -16.47 -2.42 0.98
C VAL A 11 -16.42 -2.31 -0.54
N PRO A 12 -17.30 -1.50 -1.18
CA PRO A 12 -17.28 -1.31 -2.62
C PRO A 12 -15.88 -0.92 -3.10
N ARG A 13 -15.39 -1.63 -4.13
CA ARG A 13 -14.07 -1.40 -4.76
C ARG A 13 -12.87 -1.52 -3.81
N ASP A 14 -13.03 -2.15 -2.64
CA ASP A 14 -12.03 -2.17 -1.56
C ASP A 14 -11.55 -0.77 -1.16
N PHE A 15 -12.43 0.23 -1.22
CA PHE A 15 -12.09 1.61 -0.86
C PHE A 15 -11.96 1.77 0.67
N TYR A 16 -10.78 1.50 1.20
CA TYR A 16 -10.42 1.75 2.59
C TYR A 16 -9.57 3.01 2.69
N VAL A 17 -10.17 4.09 3.21
CA VAL A 17 -9.44 5.34 3.46
C VAL A 17 -8.28 5.06 4.42
N THR A 18 -7.06 5.33 3.97
CA THR A 18 -5.84 5.01 4.72
C THR A 18 -5.73 5.87 5.98
N PRO A 19 -5.72 5.29 7.20
CA PRO A 19 -5.60 6.07 8.42
C PRO A 19 -4.19 6.62 8.62
N ALA A 20 -4.07 7.84 9.18
CA ALA A 20 -2.78 8.46 9.52
C ALA A 20 -1.88 7.56 10.39
N THR A 21 -2.46 6.73 11.26
CA THR A 21 -1.73 5.79 12.12
C THR A 21 -0.99 4.69 11.35
N ALA A 22 -1.21 4.53 10.05
CA ALA A 22 -0.46 3.62 9.20
C ALA A 22 0.95 4.15 8.87
N VAL A 23 1.15 5.47 8.85
CA VAL A 23 2.37 6.11 8.36
C VAL A 23 3.60 5.96 9.28
N PRO A 24 3.50 6.10 10.62
CA PRO A 24 4.70 6.13 11.48
C PRO A 24 5.63 4.91 11.38
N SER A 25 5.09 3.70 11.15
CA SER A 25 5.91 2.50 10.95
C SER A 25 6.71 2.53 9.65
N LEU A 26 6.24 3.26 8.64
CA LEU A 26 6.87 3.36 7.32
C LEU A 26 8.01 4.39 7.30
N LEU A 27 7.87 5.52 8.00
CA LEU A 27 8.76 6.69 7.86
C LEU A 27 10.26 6.38 7.98
N ARG A 28 10.65 5.47 8.87
CA ARG A 28 12.07 5.06 9.06
C ARG A 28 12.72 4.37 7.86
N TRP A 29 11.90 3.93 6.91
CA TRP A 29 12.31 3.23 5.70
C TRP A 29 12.35 4.15 4.49
N LEU A 30 11.92 5.41 4.67
CA LEU A 30 11.92 6.43 3.64
C LEU A 30 13.09 7.38 3.88
N GLU A 31 13.73 7.81 2.80
CA GLU A 31 14.68 8.91 2.88
C GLU A 31 13.92 10.23 3.10
N PRO A 32 14.53 11.22 3.78
CA PRO A 32 13.93 12.54 3.93
C PRO A 32 13.51 13.11 2.57
N GLN A 33 12.30 13.67 2.49
CA GLN A 33 11.76 14.25 1.25
C GLN A 33 11.61 13.28 0.07
N THR A 34 11.52 11.96 0.32
CA THR A 34 11.21 10.95 -0.72
C THR A 34 10.11 11.43 -1.67
N LEU A 35 10.38 11.36 -2.97
CA LEU A 35 9.41 11.58 -4.03
C LEU A 35 8.68 10.26 -4.30
N PHE A 36 7.36 10.26 -4.24
CA PHE A 36 6.59 9.04 -4.45
C PHE A 36 5.43 9.21 -5.41
N CYS A 37 5.02 8.11 -6.00
CA CYS A 37 3.78 8.00 -6.77
C CYS A 37 2.77 7.11 -6.00
N ASP A 38 1.51 7.54 -5.94
CA ASP A 38 0.41 6.71 -5.43
C ASP A 38 -0.46 6.21 -6.59
N PRO A 39 -0.29 4.97 -7.07
CA PRO A 39 -1.00 4.45 -8.24
C PRO A 39 -2.47 4.08 -7.97
N THR A 40 -2.93 4.04 -6.72
CA THR A 40 -4.32 3.78 -6.34
C THR A 40 -4.72 4.68 -5.18
N ALA A 41 -4.64 5.98 -5.43
CA ALA A 41 -4.66 7.03 -4.42
C ALA A 41 -6.02 7.22 -3.74
N GLY A 42 -7.11 6.72 -4.32
CA GLY A 42 -8.46 6.88 -3.79
C GLY A 42 -8.81 8.35 -3.59
N ASN A 43 -9.03 8.76 -2.33
CA ASN A 43 -9.30 10.16 -1.98
C ASN A 43 -8.06 10.97 -1.60
N GLY A 44 -6.86 10.40 -1.71
CA GLY A 44 -5.59 11.07 -1.41
C GLY A 44 -5.23 11.14 0.08
N ALA A 45 -5.94 10.46 0.99
CA ALA A 45 -5.62 10.52 2.42
C ALA A 45 -4.17 10.09 2.75
N LEU A 46 -3.65 9.05 2.08
CA LEU A 46 -2.27 8.61 2.26
C LEU A 46 -1.27 9.67 1.77
N ILE A 47 -1.59 10.36 0.67
CA ILE A 47 -0.80 11.48 0.14
C ILE A 47 -0.68 12.56 1.21
N ASP A 48 -1.81 13.00 1.78
CA ASP A 48 -1.83 14.06 2.79
C ASP A 48 -1.04 13.67 4.03
N HIS A 49 -1.15 12.41 4.47
CA HIS A 49 -0.43 11.91 5.63
C HIS A 49 1.09 11.87 5.41
N LEU A 50 1.55 11.47 4.23
CA LEU A 50 2.98 11.45 3.89
C LEU A 50 3.53 12.87 3.66
N SER A 51 2.74 13.75 3.03
CA SER A 51 3.13 15.16 2.83
C SER A 51 3.21 15.95 4.11
N ALA A 52 2.36 15.67 5.10
CA ALA A 52 2.50 16.21 6.45
C ALA A 52 3.82 15.79 7.15
N GLN A 53 4.52 14.76 6.64
CA GLN A 53 5.84 14.31 7.13
C GLN A 53 6.99 14.76 6.23
N GLY A 54 6.74 15.63 5.25
CA GLY A 54 7.75 16.20 4.35
C GLY A 54 8.03 15.40 3.09
N HIS A 55 7.31 14.31 2.82
CA HIS A 55 7.42 13.56 1.55
C HIS A 55 6.55 14.19 0.46
N ARG A 56 6.90 13.99 -0.81
CA ARG A 56 6.20 14.66 -1.92
C ARG A 56 5.60 13.64 -2.88
N CYS A 57 4.28 13.70 -3.02
CA CYS A 57 3.61 12.97 -4.09
C CYS A 57 3.83 13.73 -5.39
N VAL A 58 4.48 13.09 -6.37
CA VAL A 58 4.77 13.70 -7.69
C VAL A 58 3.82 13.22 -8.78
N ALA A 59 3.12 12.11 -8.55
CA ALA A 59 2.08 11.58 -9.41
C ALA A 59 1.08 10.76 -8.58
N ALA A 60 -0.20 10.86 -8.92
CA ALA A 60 -1.26 10.11 -8.25
C ALA A 60 -2.33 9.67 -9.25
N PHE A 61 -2.78 8.42 -9.12
CA PHE A 61 -3.74 7.80 -10.02
C PHE A 61 -4.80 7.04 -9.26
N ASP A 62 -6.01 6.96 -9.79
CA ASP A 62 -7.04 6.04 -9.32
C ASP A 62 -8.06 5.75 -10.43
N LEU A 63 -8.81 4.64 -10.34
CA LEU A 63 -9.92 4.35 -11.25
C LEU A 63 -11.15 5.22 -10.98
N SER A 64 -11.27 5.79 -9.78
CA SER A 64 -12.35 6.67 -9.36
C SER A 64 -11.82 7.72 -8.38
N PRO A 65 -11.05 8.71 -8.87
CA PRO A 65 -10.41 9.72 -8.05
C PRO A 65 -11.38 10.43 -7.11
N GLY A 66 -10.96 10.66 -5.86
CA GLY A 66 -11.73 11.42 -4.88
C GLY A 66 -11.40 12.92 -4.81
N ARG A 67 -10.44 13.40 -5.60
CA ARG A 67 -10.01 14.81 -5.69
C ARG A 67 -9.34 15.10 -7.05
N GLU A 68 -9.28 16.37 -7.43
CA GLU A 68 -8.92 16.82 -8.79
C GLU A 68 -7.45 16.62 -9.18
N ASP A 69 -6.54 16.58 -8.20
CA ASP A 69 -5.10 16.37 -8.40
C ASP A 69 -4.71 14.89 -8.52
N ILE A 70 -5.69 13.98 -8.50
CA ILE A 70 -5.52 12.55 -8.77
C ILE A 70 -6.07 12.25 -10.17
N VAL A 71 -5.24 11.70 -11.04
CA VAL A 71 -5.61 11.43 -12.44
C VAL A 71 -6.41 10.12 -12.54
N GLU A 72 -7.53 10.15 -13.26
CA GLU A 72 -8.29 8.93 -13.55
C GLU A 72 -7.50 8.01 -14.49
N ARG A 73 -7.06 6.86 -13.99
CA ARG A 73 -6.27 5.89 -14.76
C ARG A 73 -6.26 4.51 -14.11
N ASP A 74 -6.19 3.47 -14.93
CA ASP A 74 -5.93 2.11 -14.46
C ASP A 74 -4.44 1.96 -14.11
N ALA A 75 -4.17 1.60 -12.86
CA ALA A 75 -2.83 1.32 -12.36
C ALA A 75 -2.10 0.21 -13.13
N LEU A 76 -2.82 -0.72 -13.78
CA LEU A 76 -2.26 -1.77 -14.64
C LEU A 76 -1.78 -1.28 -16.02
N THR A 77 -2.06 -0.02 -16.35
CA THR A 77 -1.63 0.62 -17.61
C THR A 77 -0.51 1.63 -17.43
N LEU A 78 -0.02 1.80 -16.20
CA LEU A 78 1.04 2.76 -15.89
C LEU A 78 2.39 2.30 -16.46
N SER A 79 3.24 3.27 -16.74
CA SER A 79 4.63 3.06 -17.14
C SER A 79 5.54 4.08 -16.45
N GLU A 80 6.85 4.00 -16.70
CA GLU A 80 7.82 5.01 -16.25
C GLU A 80 7.40 6.44 -16.61
N ARG A 81 6.74 6.63 -17.76
CA ARG A 81 6.28 7.95 -18.21
C ARG A 81 5.29 8.57 -17.23
N GLU A 82 4.35 7.78 -16.72
CA GLU A 82 3.32 8.27 -15.81
C GLU A 82 3.84 8.42 -14.38
N VAL A 83 4.74 7.53 -13.96
CA VAL A 83 5.35 7.58 -12.62
C VAL A 83 6.33 8.75 -12.49
N GLY A 84 6.97 9.15 -13.59
CA GLY A 84 7.83 10.34 -13.66
C GLY A 84 9.03 10.26 -12.72
N ASP A 85 9.27 11.34 -11.99
CA ASP A 85 10.43 11.49 -11.11
C ASP A 85 10.27 10.80 -9.74
N ALA A 86 9.25 9.97 -9.54
CA ALA A 86 9.06 9.28 -8.26
C ALA A 86 10.19 8.29 -7.98
N ASP A 87 10.78 8.35 -6.79
CA ASP A 87 11.78 7.38 -6.34
C ASP A 87 11.17 5.98 -6.16
N MET A 88 9.91 5.94 -5.71
CA MET A 88 9.18 4.72 -5.40
C MET A 88 7.67 4.91 -5.47
N LEU A 89 6.94 3.78 -5.40
CA LEU A 89 5.49 3.78 -5.25
C LEU A 89 5.13 3.59 -3.77
N ILE A 90 4.19 4.37 -3.24
CA ILE A 90 3.69 4.20 -1.88
C ILE A 90 2.17 4.30 -1.91
N THR A 91 1.47 3.23 -1.50
CA THR A 91 0.02 3.16 -1.68
C THR A 91 -0.68 2.21 -0.70
N ASN A 92 -2.02 2.21 -0.73
CA ASN A 92 -2.86 1.17 -0.16
C ASN A 92 -3.62 0.47 -1.30
N LEU A 93 -3.00 -0.56 -1.91
CA LEU A 93 -3.62 -1.25 -3.05
C LEU A 93 -4.97 -1.88 -2.67
N PRO A 94 -5.89 -2.08 -3.62
CA PRO A 94 -7.08 -2.91 -3.41
C PRO A 94 -6.71 -4.35 -3.03
N TRP A 95 -7.19 -4.85 -1.88
CA TRP A 95 -6.76 -6.14 -1.34
C TRP A 95 -7.42 -7.37 -1.98
N SER A 96 -8.43 -7.17 -2.84
CA SER A 96 -9.08 -8.26 -3.56
C SER A 96 -8.12 -9.04 -4.45
N HIS A 97 -8.29 -10.36 -4.44
CA HIS A 97 -7.64 -11.24 -5.42
C HIS A 97 -8.57 -11.38 -6.63
N PRO A 98 -8.05 -11.35 -7.88
CA PRO A 98 -6.62 -11.32 -8.25
C PRO A 98 -5.98 -9.92 -8.32
N VAL A 99 -6.77 -8.85 -8.15
CA VAL A 99 -6.36 -7.45 -8.33
C VAL A 99 -5.06 -7.11 -7.61
N PHE A 100 -4.96 -7.36 -6.30
CA PHE A 100 -3.78 -7.08 -5.49
C PHE A 100 -2.49 -7.68 -6.06
N SER A 101 -2.54 -8.96 -6.46
CA SER A 101 -1.37 -9.67 -6.98
C SER A 101 -1.00 -9.23 -8.40
N ASN A 102 -1.97 -8.85 -9.23
CA ASN A 102 -1.71 -8.32 -10.57
C ASN A 102 -1.06 -6.94 -10.48
N LEU A 103 -1.57 -6.08 -9.60
CA LEU A 103 -1.00 -4.75 -9.35
C LEU A 103 0.44 -4.86 -8.83
N ILE A 104 0.71 -5.72 -7.85
CA ILE A 104 2.08 -5.91 -7.37
C ILE A 104 3.02 -6.35 -8.51
N ARG A 105 2.61 -7.34 -9.31
CA ARG A 105 3.41 -7.85 -10.44
C ARG A 105 3.77 -6.76 -11.42
N HIS A 106 2.80 -5.95 -11.82
CA HIS A 106 3.02 -4.89 -12.79
C HIS A 106 3.81 -3.73 -12.19
N LEU A 107 3.38 -3.20 -11.05
CA LEU A 107 3.95 -1.99 -10.45
C LEU A 107 5.41 -2.18 -10.01
N MET A 108 5.78 -3.38 -9.54
CA MET A 108 7.18 -3.64 -9.13
C MET A 108 8.15 -3.60 -10.32
N THR A 109 7.69 -3.82 -11.55
CA THR A 109 8.55 -3.72 -12.75
C THR A 109 8.82 -2.27 -13.16
N ILE A 110 8.10 -1.31 -12.57
CA ILE A 110 8.28 0.12 -12.81
C ILE A 110 9.23 0.65 -11.72
N ARG A 111 8.78 0.67 -10.45
CA ARG A 111 9.60 1.11 -9.32
C ARG A 111 9.45 0.19 -8.10
N PRO A 112 10.41 0.20 -7.16
CA PRO A 112 10.20 -0.37 -5.84
C PRO A 112 8.93 0.21 -5.21
N GLN A 113 8.18 -0.61 -4.48
CA GLN A 113 6.89 -0.19 -3.93
C GLN A 113 6.72 -0.58 -2.47
N TRP A 114 6.07 0.31 -1.72
CA TRP A 114 5.48 0.04 -0.42
C TRP A 114 3.97 -0.02 -0.55
N THR A 115 3.35 -1.10 -0.06
CA THR A 115 1.89 -1.24 -0.05
C THR A 115 1.37 -1.80 1.26
N LEU A 116 0.23 -1.27 1.72
CA LEU A 116 -0.51 -1.86 2.83
C LEU A 116 -1.18 -3.17 2.38
N ALA A 117 -1.15 -4.15 3.27
CA ALA A 117 -1.78 -5.44 3.04
C ALA A 117 -2.34 -6.04 4.34
N PRO A 118 -3.30 -6.98 4.26
CA PRO A 118 -3.61 -7.85 5.38
C PRO A 118 -2.37 -8.66 5.77
N ALA A 119 -2.04 -8.74 7.06
CA ALA A 119 -0.89 -9.54 7.55
C ALA A 119 -0.96 -11.01 7.08
N ARG A 120 -2.18 -11.56 6.97
CA ARG A 120 -2.42 -12.92 6.46
C ARG A 120 -2.00 -13.15 5.01
N TRP A 121 -1.70 -12.10 4.25
CA TRP A 121 -1.27 -12.21 2.85
C TRP A 121 -0.04 -13.11 2.72
N ALA A 122 0.94 -12.96 3.62
CA ALA A 122 2.19 -13.73 3.59
C ALA A 122 1.98 -15.23 3.86
N HIS A 123 0.86 -15.61 4.48
CA HIS A 123 0.53 -17.02 4.78
C HIS A 123 -0.25 -17.71 3.65
N ALA A 124 -0.75 -16.96 2.66
CA ALA A 124 -1.60 -17.54 1.63
C ALA A 124 -0.75 -18.20 0.53
N ALA A 125 -1.04 -19.46 0.18
CA ALA A 125 -0.33 -20.19 -0.87
C ALA A 125 -0.26 -19.44 -2.21
N ARG A 126 -1.33 -18.71 -2.57
CA ARG A 126 -1.37 -17.86 -3.78
C ARG A 126 -0.37 -16.69 -3.79
N SER A 127 0.11 -16.27 -2.62
CA SER A 127 1.07 -15.18 -2.49
C SER A 127 2.49 -15.66 -2.71
N ALA A 128 2.76 -16.98 -2.61
CA ALA A 128 4.10 -17.57 -2.60
C ALA A 128 4.99 -17.06 -3.75
N ALA A 129 4.43 -16.95 -4.96
CA ALA A 129 5.18 -16.47 -6.13
C ALA A 129 5.70 -15.03 -5.97
N LEU A 130 5.03 -14.20 -5.18
CA LEU A 130 5.42 -12.80 -4.94
C LEU A 130 6.22 -12.62 -3.65
N VAL A 131 6.18 -13.57 -2.72
CA VAL A 131 6.92 -13.48 -1.45
C VAL A 131 8.42 -13.33 -1.71
N ASN A 132 8.96 -14.00 -2.72
CA ASN A 132 10.39 -13.90 -3.05
C ASN A 132 10.84 -12.48 -3.43
N HIS A 133 9.93 -11.66 -3.96
CA HIS A 133 10.15 -10.25 -4.32
C HIS A 133 9.83 -9.29 -3.16
N CYS A 134 9.25 -9.79 -2.08
CA CYS A 134 8.98 -9.00 -0.88
C CYS A 134 10.23 -8.96 -0.01
N SER A 135 10.78 -7.76 0.22
CA SER A 135 11.97 -7.58 1.04
C SER A 135 11.66 -7.30 2.51
N HIS A 136 10.49 -6.70 2.80
CA HIS A 136 10.13 -6.27 4.14
C HIS A 136 8.67 -6.61 4.43
N ILE A 137 8.42 -7.19 5.61
CA ILE A 137 7.11 -7.20 6.26
C ILE A 137 7.24 -6.35 7.52
N VAL A 138 6.63 -5.16 7.52
CA VAL A 138 6.72 -4.22 8.64
C VAL A 138 5.38 -4.16 9.36
N CYS A 139 5.38 -4.51 10.64
CA CYS A 139 4.20 -4.44 11.48
C CYS A 139 3.84 -2.99 11.84
N LEU A 140 2.54 -2.75 11.94
CA LEU A 140 1.96 -1.50 12.42
C LEU A 140 0.98 -1.78 13.58
N PRO A 141 0.61 -0.77 14.38
CA PRO A 141 -0.51 -0.92 15.30
C PRO A 141 -1.79 -1.29 14.55
N ARG A 142 -2.73 -1.89 15.28
CA ARG A 142 -4.06 -2.22 14.76
C ARG A 142 -4.76 -0.96 14.26
N LEU A 143 -5.06 -0.92 12.97
CA LEU A 143 -5.68 0.24 12.33
C LEU A 143 -7.18 0.33 12.58
N LYS A 144 -7.67 1.56 12.66
CA LYS A 144 -9.11 1.87 12.67
C LYS A 144 -9.50 2.41 11.29
N TRP A 145 -9.96 1.53 10.42
CA TRP A 145 -10.34 1.84 9.03
C TRP A 145 -11.62 2.66 8.91
N PHE A 146 -12.56 2.49 9.85
CA PHE A 146 -13.82 3.22 9.88
C PHE A 146 -13.82 4.15 11.09
N ARG A 147 -13.72 5.46 10.88
CA ARG A 147 -13.58 6.44 11.97
C ARG A 147 -14.73 6.36 12.97
N ASP A 148 -15.94 6.16 12.47
CA ASP A 148 -17.18 6.20 13.25
C ASP A 148 -17.53 4.86 13.92
N SER A 149 -16.78 3.78 13.67
CA SER A 149 -17.02 2.51 14.35
C SER A 149 -16.60 2.59 15.82
N LYS A 150 -17.36 1.94 16.71
CA LYS A 150 -17.00 1.82 18.14
C LYS A 150 -15.73 0.99 18.38
N HIS A 151 -15.40 0.10 17.45
CA HIS A 151 -14.29 -0.85 17.57
C HIS A 151 -13.19 -0.56 16.55
N THR A 152 -11.95 -0.92 16.89
CA THR A 152 -10.81 -0.97 15.96
C THR A 152 -10.98 -2.12 14.96
N GLY A 153 -10.24 -2.09 13.84
CA GLY A 153 -10.31 -3.13 12.82
C GLY A 153 -10.01 -4.53 13.39
N THR A 154 -10.75 -5.54 12.97
CA THR A 154 -10.57 -6.92 13.47
C THR A 154 -9.37 -7.64 12.83
N GLN A 155 -8.71 -7.02 11.85
CA GLN A 155 -7.58 -7.60 11.14
C GLN A 155 -6.32 -6.77 11.33
N ASP A 156 -5.20 -7.48 11.38
CA ASP A 156 -3.87 -6.87 11.39
C ASP A 156 -3.42 -6.58 9.96
N SER A 157 -2.78 -5.43 9.81
CA SER A 157 -2.23 -4.95 8.55
C SER A 157 -0.71 -4.84 8.66
N VAL A 158 -0.02 -4.96 7.53
CA VAL A 158 1.43 -4.80 7.41
C VAL A 158 1.75 -3.88 6.24
N TRP A 159 2.88 -3.19 6.31
CA TRP A 159 3.52 -2.65 5.12
C TRP A 159 4.37 -3.75 4.48
N LEU A 160 4.21 -3.94 3.18
CA LEU A 160 5.03 -4.83 2.36
C LEU A 160 5.89 -3.99 1.43
N ARG A 161 7.18 -4.32 1.32
CA ARG A 161 8.08 -3.71 0.32
C ARG A 161 8.38 -4.70 -0.79
N PHE A 162 8.05 -4.36 -2.03
CA PHE A 162 8.39 -5.16 -3.20
C PHE A 162 9.43 -4.47 -4.06
N ASP A 163 10.32 -5.29 -4.62
CA ASP A 163 11.34 -4.89 -5.58
C ASP A 163 11.52 -6.03 -6.59
N VAL A 164 11.48 -5.71 -7.88
CA VAL A 164 11.60 -6.72 -8.95
C VAL A 164 12.96 -7.42 -8.97
N SER A 165 13.99 -6.85 -8.35
CA SER A 165 15.33 -7.44 -8.21
C SER A 165 15.49 -8.31 -6.96
N HIS A 166 14.62 -8.17 -5.96
CA HIS A 166 14.71 -8.93 -4.71
C HIS A 166 14.32 -10.40 -4.89
N ARG A 167 15.08 -11.33 -4.29
CA ARG A 167 14.84 -12.79 -4.40
C ARG A 167 14.89 -13.55 -3.08
N ALA A 168 15.29 -12.91 -1.99
CA ALA A 168 15.57 -13.59 -0.72
C ALA A 168 14.32 -13.82 0.16
N GLY A 169 13.18 -13.26 -0.23
CA GLY A 169 12.02 -13.19 0.65
C GLY A 169 12.18 -12.16 1.78
N PRO A 170 11.14 -11.97 2.62
CA PRO A 170 11.06 -10.81 3.48
C PRO A 170 11.80 -10.98 4.81
N HIS A 171 12.40 -9.90 5.30
CA HIS A 171 12.68 -9.76 6.73
C HIS A 171 11.42 -9.28 7.47
N PHE A 172 11.14 -9.87 8.63
CA PHE A 172 9.99 -9.53 9.45
C PHE A 172 10.36 -8.53 10.54
N TYR A 173 9.74 -7.35 10.52
CA TYR A 173 10.00 -6.26 11.46
C TYR A 173 8.82 -6.11 12.43
N PRO A 174 8.96 -6.55 13.70
CA PRO A 174 7.89 -6.50 14.68
C PRO A 174 7.55 -5.07 15.11
N ARG A 175 6.40 -4.89 15.77
CA ARG A 175 6.00 -3.57 16.31
C ARG A 175 7.06 -3.09 17.31
N GLY A 176 7.50 -1.85 17.15
CA GLY A 176 8.49 -1.25 18.04
C GLY A 176 9.94 -1.65 17.74
N TRP A 177 10.19 -2.42 16.67
CA TRP A 177 11.53 -2.61 16.13
C TRP A 177 12.23 -1.26 15.94
N GLN A 178 13.55 -1.20 16.11
CA GLN A 178 14.40 -0.01 15.95
C GLN A 178 15.58 -0.35 15.03
N ARG A 179 15.95 0.61 14.18
CA ARG A 179 17.05 0.47 13.20
C ARG A 179 18.37 0.87 13.84
#